data_AF-A0A7R9Y3J6-F1
#
_entry.id   AF-A0A7R9Y3J6-F1
#
_cell.length_a   1.000
_cell.length_b   1.000
_cell.length_c   1.000
_cell.angle_alpha   90.00
_cell.angle_beta   90.00
_cell.angle_gamma   90.00
#
_symmetry.space_group_name_H-M   'P 1'
#
loop_
_entity.id
_entity.type
_entity.pdbx_description
1 polymer ?
#
loop_
_entity_poly.entity_id
_entity_poly.type
_entity_poly.pdbx_seq_one_letter_code
_entity_poly.pdbx_strand_id
1 'polypeptide(L)'
;FFFRLLDMIRMEKEGKPLREELAKSANKIIAAAFTWPRPNAGANAAADAAASEGLSGVGGGGDLNAYNGLKLINVLAKHMPEWLHTQPELVSVLWGRWRSEARAERLKSEEMLALPELLESKRLAKCFVNVARSDRAQVGALFDVLSIFDTKTRVDFTFLEEFYKKEVAAAYTPEEKHDVLMHFLNAFKEQSLTAPELVSALRLVIMPMLEHTLKNVATDANAMEDAKKVITEDAVNMIVVDLLETADEESSPAHSEPLRIQLLRMTTLLIRNLPDELVSHRKELIKFGWNHLKSEDSGSKQWAFVNVCHFLEAYQAPEKIVLQVFVALLRACQPEAKELVRQALGALTPALPKRLPQGDHKYPIWIRYTKKILVEEGHSLPHLIHVWNLIHTHEKHFYASRAQFVPQMVNSLSRLGLPSSSPPENRVLSISLVELILQWEEQRVERTAAAALEDKPEEEEEEDDEEEEE
;
A
#
# COMPACT_ATOMS: atom_id res chain seq x y z
N PHE A 1 29.08 -16.46 -33.38
CA PHE A 1 27.94 -16.73 -34.30
C PHE A 1 26.57 -16.45 -33.67
N PHE A 2 26.29 -16.91 -32.44
CA PHE A 2 24.99 -16.74 -31.78
C PHE A 2 24.49 -15.28 -31.65
N PHE A 3 25.35 -14.32 -31.29
CA PHE A 3 24.94 -12.92 -31.19
C PHE A 3 24.47 -12.32 -32.53
N ARG A 4 25.16 -12.65 -33.63
CA ARG A 4 24.75 -12.21 -34.98
C ARG A 4 23.40 -12.82 -35.38
N LEU A 5 23.16 -14.09 -35.06
CA LEU A 5 21.86 -14.72 -35.26
C LEU A 5 20.76 -14.00 -34.47
N LEU A 6 21.01 -13.67 -33.20
CA LEU A 6 20.08 -12.90 -32.37
C LEU A 6 19.76 -11.52 -32.95
N ASP A 7 20.76 -10.83 -33.50
CA ASP A 7 20.54 -9.52 -34.13
C ASP A 7 19.69 -9.64 -35.40
N MET A 8 19.87 -10.70 -36.20
CA MET A 8 18.99 -11.01 -37.33
C MET A 8 17.56 -11.33 -36.88
N ILE A 9 17.39 -12.11 -35.80
CA ILE A 9 16.06 -12.45 -35.25
C ILE A 9 15.33 -11.21 -34.72
N ARG A 10 16.06 -10.20 -34.24
CA ARG A 10 15.51 -8.92 -33.77
C ARG A 10 15.03 -8.01 -34.90
N MET A 11 15.51 -8.22 -36.14
CA MET A 11 15.05 -7.45 -37.29
C MET A 11 13.54 -7.69 -37.50
N GLU A 12 12.80 -6.62 -37.73
CA GLU A 12 11.34 -6.68 -37.74
C GLU A 12 10.82 -7.46 -38.96
N LYS A 13 11.37 -7.16 -40.14
CA LYS A 13 10.97 -7.78 -41.42
C LYS A 13 11.76 -9.05 -41.70
N GLU A 14 13.09 -8.97 -41.74
CA GLU A 14 13.98 -10.08 -42.13
C GLU A 14 14.02 -11.18 -41.06
N GLY A 15 13.81 -10.83 -39.80
CA GLY A 15 13.79 -11.79 -38.69
C GLY A 15 12.47 -12.56 -38.56
N LYS A 16 11.37 -12.10 -39.16
CA LYS A 16 10.05 -12.74 -39.04
C LYS A 16 10.03 -14.22 -39.47
N PRO A 17 10.52 -14.62 -40.67
CA PRO A 17 10.52 -16.02 -41.07
C PRO A 17 11.39 -16.89 -40.16
N LEU A 18 12.50 -16.36 -39.65
CA LEU A 18 13.36 -17.07 -38.70
C LEU A 18 12.66 -17.29 -37.35
N ARG A 19 11.91 -16.29 -36.87
CA ARG A 19 11.12 -16.41 -35.63
C ARG A 19 10.04 -17.49 -35.76
N GLU A 20 9.32 -17.52 -36.87
CA GLU A 20 8.26 -18.50 -37.13
C GLU A 20 8.80 -19.93 -37.19
N GLU A 21 9.94 -20.17 -37.84
CA GLU A 21 10.56 -21.49 -37.89
C GLU A 21 11.12 -21.94 -36.53
N LEU A 22 11.72 -21.01 -35.77
CA LEU A 22 12.21 -21.31 -34.42
C LEU A 22 11.04 -21.60 -33.45
N ALA A 23 9.92 -20.90 -33.59
CA ALA A 23 8.71 -21.10 -32.79
C ALA A 23 8.13 -22.51 -32.94
N LYS A 24 8.18 -23.08 -34.15
CA LYS A 24 7.75 -24.46 -34.44
C LYS A 24 8.63 -25.52 -33.79
N SER A 25 9.85 -25.16 -33.40
CA SER A 25 10.89 -26.10 -32.93
C SER A 25 11.22 -25.92 -31.44
N ALA A 26 10.25 -25.56 -30.60
CA ALA A 26 10.46 -25.34 -29.17
C ALA A 26 11.16 -26.51 -28.46
N ASN A 27 10.80 -27.76 -28.78
CA ASN A 27 11.42 -28.96 -28.19
C ASN A 27 12.91 -29.09 -28.53
N LYS A 28 13.34 -28.62 -29.72
CA LYS A 28 14.76 -28.58 -30.09
C LYS A 28 15.51 -27.51 -29.29
N ILE A 29 14.85 -26.39 -28.98
CA ILE A 29 15.41 -25.35 -28.10
C ILE A 29 15.62 -25.94 -26.70
N ILE A 30 14.63 -26.67 -26.17
CA ILE A 30 14.74 -27.37 -24.87
C ILE A 30 15.93 -28.33 -24.89
N ALA A 31 15.99 -29.23 -25.88
CA ALA A 31 17.05 -30.22 -26.00
C ALA A 31 18.45 -29.61 -26.12
N ALA A 32 18.59 -28.47 -26.79
CA ALA A 32 19.88 -27.81 -27.00
C ALA A 32 20.33 -26.94 -25.82
N ALA A 33 19.38 -26.31 -25.13
CA ALA A 33 19.66 -25.29 -24.11
C ALA A 33 19.50 -25.78 -22.67
N PHE A 34 18.61 -26.73 -22.37
CA PHE A 34 18.18 -27.03 -21.00
C PHE A 34 18.34 -28.50 -20.57
N THR A 35 19.07 -29.33 -21.30
CA THR A 35 19.41 -30.70 -20.84
C THR A 35 20.56 -30.63 -19.84
N TRP A 36 20.24 -30.64 -18.54
CA TRP A 36 21.21 -30.71 -17.44
C TRP A 36 20.88 -31.86 -16.47
N PRO A 37 21.89 -32.61 -15.94
CA PRO A 37 23.30 -32.61 -16.33
C PRO A 37 23.51 -33.42 -17.61
N ARG A 38 24.51 -33.06 -18.42
CA ARG A 38 24.90 -33.92 -19.56
C ARG A 38 25.48 -35.23 -18.99
N PRO A 39 24.95 -36.42 -19.34
CA PRO A 39 25.36 -37.69 -18.74
C PRO A 39 26.85 -38.04 -18.83
N ASN A 40 27.61 -37.37 -19.71
CA ASN A 40 29.05 -37.62 -19.94
C ASN A 40 29.97 -36.44 -19.57
N ALA A 41 29.49 -35.40 -18.89
CA ALA A 41 30.38 -34.35 -18.40
C ALA A 41 31.05 -34.79 -17.09
N GLY A 42 32.03 -35.70 -17.19
CA GLY A 42 33.01 -35.87 -16.11
C GLY A 42 33.64 -34.51 -15.79
N ALA A 43 33.92 -34.25 -14.52
CA ALA A 43 34.37 -32.96 -13.98
C ALA A 43 35.54 -32.29 -14.75
N ASN A 44 36.29 -33.05 -15.57
CA ASN A 44 37.41 -32.57 -16.36
C ASN A 44 37.04 -32.01 -17.76
N ALA A 45 35.91 -32.43 -18.35
CA ALA A 45 35.55 -32.00 -19.72
C ALA A 45 35.00 -30.56 -19.80
N ALA A 46 34.45 -30.04 -18.70
CA ALA A 46 33.99 -28.65 -18.61
C ALA A 46 35.15 -27.65 -18.51
N ALA A 47 36.27 -28.07 -17.91
CA ALA A 47 37.49 -27.27 -17.80
C ALA A 47 38.25 -27.18 -19.13
N ASP A 48 38.33 -28.27 -19.88
CA ASP A 48 39.07 -28.31 -21.16
C ASP A 48 38.39 -27.51 -22.29
N ALA A 49 37.05 -27.46 -22.33
CA ALA A 49 36.32 -26.65 -23.32
C ALA A 49 36.40 -25.14 -23.03
N ALA A 50 36.60 -24.74 -21.77
CA ALA A 50 36.77 -23.34 -21.38
C ALA A 50 38.12 -22.75 -21.80
N ALA A 51 39.14 -23.61 -21.97
CA ALA A 51 40.49 -23.20 -22.36
C ALA A 51 40.67 -22.98 -23.86
N SER A 52 39.87 -23.62 -24.73
CA SER A 52 40.09 -23.60 -26.18
C SER A 52 39.51 -22.39 -26.93
N GLU A 53 38.66 -21.56 -26.30
CA GLU A 53 38.02 -20.41 -26.96
C GLU A 53 38.47 -19.02 -26.46
N GLY A 54 39.59 -18.91 -25.73
CA GLY A 54 40.23 -17.60 -25.47
C GLY A 54 39.35 -16.53 -24.78
N LEU A 55 38.33 -16.96 -24.03
CA LEU A 55 37.40 -16.11 -23.28
C LEU A 55 37.54 -16.37 -21.77
N SER A 56 38.77 -16.24 -21.28
CA SER A 56 39.04 -16.18 -19.83
C SER A 56 38.46 -14.88 -19.28
N GLY A 57 37.20 -14.93 -18.83
CA GLY A 57 36.45 -13.80 -18.28
C GLY A 57 34.93 -13.87 -18.45
N VAL A 58 34.41 -14.86 -19.19
CA VAL A 58 32.98 -15.13 -19.31
C VAL A 58 32.69 -16.44 -18.56
N GLY A 59 31.69 -16.41 -17.68
CA GLY A 59 31.28 -17.48 -16.75
C GLY A 59 31.59 -18.92 -17.19
N GLY A 60 32.18 -19.68 -16.27
CA GLY A 60 32.73 -21.01 -16.48
C GLY A 60 31.78 -21.96 -17.21
N GLY A 61 32.39 -22.76 -18.10
CA GLY A 61 31.74 -23.70 -19.01
C GLY A 61 30.80 -24.68 -18.31
N GLY A 62 29.56 -24.71 -18.80
CA GLY A 62 28.50 -25.64 -18.42
C GLY A 62 27.13 -25.13 -18.86
N ASP A 63 26.85 -23.84 -18.60
CA ASP A 63 25.50 -23.27 -18.66
C ASP A 63 25.32 -22.17 -19.74
N LEU A 64 26.37 -21.88 -20.53
CA LEU A 64 26.33 -20.87 -21.61
C LEU A 64 25.21 -21.13 -22.62
N ASN A 65 24.96 -22.40 -22.95
CA ASN A 65 23.88 -22.79 -23.85
C ASN A 65 22.51 -22.44 -23.29
N ALA A 66 22.32 -22.58 -21.97
CA ALA A 66 21.06 -22.26 -21.33
C ALA A 66 20.83 -20.75 -21.25
N TYR A 67 21.86 -19.96 -20.92
CA TYR A 67 21.75 -18.50 -20.93
C TYR A 67 21.45 -17.96 -22.33
N ASN A 68 22.07 -18.55 -23.36
CA ASN A 68 21.82 -18.24 -24.76
C ASN A 68 20.40 -18.67 -25.16
N GLY A 69 19.96 -19.89 -24.82
CA GLY A 69 18.61 -20.37 -25.06
C GLY A 69 17.55 -19.48 -24.38
N LEU A 70 17.76 -19.10 -23.14
CA LEU A 70 16.90 -18.18 -22.40
C LEU A 70 16.84 -16.79 -23.07
N LYS A 71 17.99 -16.29 -23.56
CA LYS A 71 18.03 -15.03 -24.32
C LYS A 71 17.25 -15.14 -25.62
N LEU A 72 17.35 -16.28 -26.32
CA LEU A 72 16.59 -16.54 -27.54
C LEU A 72 15.08 -16.56 -27.25
N ILE A 73 14.65 -17.32 -26.25
CA ILE A 73 13.24 -17.42 -25.83
C ILE A 73 12.69 -16.04 -25.47
N ASN A 74 13.44 -15.24 -24.71
CA ASN A 74 13.01 -13.89 -24.35
C ASN A 74 12.80 -12.99 -25.59
N VAL A 75 13.64 -13.12 -26.62
CA VAL A 75 13.49 -12.38 -27.88
C VAL A 75 12.30 -12.89 -28.68
N LEU A 76 12.09 -14.22 -28.74
CA LEU A 76 10.93 -14.80 -29.41
C LEU A 76 9.62 -14.35 -28.74
N ALA A 77 9.52 -14.46 -27.41
CA ALA A 77 8.37 -14.03 -26.63
C ALA A 77 8.08 -12.53 -26.78
N LYS A 78 9.12 -11.69 -26.89
CA LYS A 78 8.94 -10.24 -27.13
C LYS A 78 8.30 -9.94 -28.49
N HIS A 79 8.61 -10.71 -29.53
CA HIS A 79 8.11 -10.48 -30.88
C HIS A 79 6.86 -11.30 -31.22
N MET A 80 6.60 -12.37 -30.48
CA MET A 80 5.42 -13.24 -30.60
C MET A 80 4.81 -13.43 -29.21
N PRO A 81 4.01 -12.47 -28.72
CA PRO A 81 3.51 -12.47 -27.34
C PRO A 81 2.72 -13.73 -26.99
N GLU A 82 1.95 -14.26 -27.95
CA GLU A 82 1.11 -15.44 -27.79
C GLU A 82 1.86 -16.77 -27.96
N TRP A 83 3.16 -16.77 -28.25
CA TRP A 83 3.85 -18.03 -28.52
C TRP A 83 4.16 -18.81 -27.24
N LEU A 84 4.67 -18.16 -26.20
CA LEU A 84 5.25 -18.86 -25.06
C LEU A 84 4.21 -19.63 -24.24
N HIS A 85 2.99 -19.08 -24.08
CA HIS A 85 1.93 -19.76 -23.34
C HIS A 85 1.45 -21.06 -24.02
N THR A 86 1.61 -21.18 -25.35
CA THR A 86 1.26 -22.40 -26.11
C THR A 86 2.27 -23.54 -25.92
N GLN A 87 3.39 -23.30 -25.22
CA GLN A 87 4.49 -24.26 -25.05
C GLN A 87 4.64 -24.69 -23.58
N PRO A 88 3.75 -25.54 -23.04
CA PRO A 88 3.73 -25.87 -21.61
C PRO A 88 5.01 -26.58 -21.12
N GLU A 89 5.60 -27.45 -21.94
CA GLU A 89 6.87 -28.12 -21.61
C GLU A 89 8.01 -27.10 -21.44
N LEU A 90 8.07 -26.10 -22.32
CA LEU A 90 9.07 -25.04 -22.23
C LEU A 90 8.89 -24.20 -20.96
N VAL A 91 7.65 -23.81 -20.67
CA VAL A 91 7.30 -23.06 -19.45
C VAL A 91 7.67 -23.86 -18.19
N SER A 92 7.40 -25.17 -18.17
CA SER A 92 7.80 -26.05 -17.07
C SER A 92 9.32 -26.09 -16.87
N VAL A 93 10.10 -26.12 -17.96
CA VAL A 93 11.57 -26.09 -17.88
C VAL A 93 12.07 -24.74 -17.35
N LEU A 94 11.46 -23.63 -17.77
CA LEU A 94 11.79 -22.29 -17.23
C LEU A 94 11.48 -22.20 -15.74
N TRP A 95 10.36 -22.76 -15.27
CA TRP A 95 10.03 -22.85 -13.84
C TRP A 95 10.99 -23.73 -13.06
N GLY A 96 11.39 -24.89 -13.61
CA GLY A 96 12.42 -25.74 -13.02
C GLY A 96 13.73 -24.99 -12.85
N ARG A 97 14.10 -24.15 -13.82
CA ARG A 97 15.28 -23.29 -13.74
C ARG A 97 15.13 -22.16 -12.73
N TRP A 98 13.97 -21.52 -12.66
CA TRP A 98 13.66 -20.55 -11.60
C TRP A 98 13.85 -21.19 -10.22
N ARG A 99 13.20 -22.32 -9.96
CA ARG A 99 13.25 -22.97 -8.64
C ARG A 99 14.57 -23.70 -8.33
N SER A 100 15.56 -23.65 -9.23
CA SER A 100 16.84 -24.35 -9.03
C SER A 100 17.69 -23.72 -7.92
N GLU A 101 18.27 -24.55 -7.06
CA GLU A 101 19.20 -24.12 -6.01
C GLU A 101 20.43 -23.41 -6.59
N ALA A 102 20.94 -23.88 -7.73
CA ALA A 102 22.06 -23.27 -8.43
C ALA A 102 21.77 -21.80 -8.82
N ARG A 103 20.54 -21.47 -9.22
CA ARG A 103 20.13 -20.08 -9.49
C ARG A 103 20.09 -19.27 -8.20
N ALA A 104 19.53 -19.83 -7.13
CA ALA A 104 19.43 -19.16 -5.83
C ALA A 104 20.82 -18.86 -5.22
N GLU A 105 21.78 -19.78 -5.37
CA GLU A 105 23.17 -19.58 -4.94
C GLU A 105 23.88 -18.47 -5.72
N ARG A 106 23.71 -18.44 -7.05
CA ARG A 106 24.25 -17.35 -7.89
C ARG A 106 23.68 -15.99 -7.49
N LEU A 107 22.39 -15.92 -7.17
CA LEU A 107 21.74 -14.67 -6.75
C LEU A 107 22.32 -14.11 -5.44
N LYS A 108 22.93 -14.94 -4.59
CA LYS A 108 23.63 -14.49 -3.38
C LYS A 108 25.02 -13.89 -3.68
N SER A 109 25.62 -14.24 -4.81
CA SER A 109 26.99 -13.87 -5.20
C SER A 109 27.04 -13.04 -6.50
N GLU A 110 26.04 -12.19 -6.73
CA GLU A 110 25.86 -11.40 -7.97
C GLU A 110 27.10 -10.58 -8.40
N GLU A 111 27.94 -10.16 -7.45
CA GLU A 111 29.14 -9.35 -7.71
C GLU A 111 30.19 -10.05 -8.57
N MET A 112 30.19 -11.39 -8.51
CA MET A 112 31.18 -12.22 -9.18
C MET A 112 30.64 -12.79 -10.50
N LEU A 113 29.39 -12.48 -10.86
CA LEU A 113 28.72 -13.05 -12.02
C LEU A 113 29.01 -12.29 -13.31
N ALA A 114 29.13 -13.04 -14.41
CA ALA A 114 29.15 -12.44 -15.73
C ALA A 114 27.75 -11.91 -16.12
N LEU A 115 27.70 -10.90 -17.00
CA LEU A 115 26.44 -10.28 -17.44
C LEU A 115 25.35 -11.28 -17.91
N PRO A 116 25.65 -12.36 -18.65
CA PRO A 116 24.63 -13.33 -19.05
C PRO A 116 23.96 -14.05 -17.87
N GLU A 117 24.72 -14.31 -16.81
CA GLU A 117 24.29 -15.00 -15.59
C GLU A 117 23.51 -14.05 -14.70
N LEU A 118 24.02 -12.83 -14.52
CA LEU A 118 23.34 -11.77 -13.77
C LEU A 118 21.93 -11.48 -14.33
N LEU A 119 21.77 -11.52 -15.66
CA LEU A 119 20.49 -11.26 -16.32
C LEU A 119 19.55 -12.47 -16.40
N GLU A 120 19.94 -13.63 -15.87
CA GLU A 120 19.15 -14.86 -15.89
C GLU A 120 17.76 -14.65 -15.26
N SER A 121 17.72 -14.26 -13.98
CA SER A 121 16.47 -14.05 -13.24
C SER A 121 15.58 -13.01 -13.92
N LYS A 122 16.16 -11.92 -14.45
CA LYS A 122 15.41 -10.89 -15.19
C LYS A 122 14.78 -11.43 -16.47
N ARG A 123 15.49 -12.27 -17.21
CA ARG A 123 14.94 -12.87 -18.44
C ARG A 123 13.85 -13.89 -18.13
N LEU A 124 14.02 -14.69 -17.07
CA LEU A 124 13.00 -15.63 -16.60
C LEU A 124 11.73 -14.89 -16.19
N ALA A 125 11.83 -13.88 -15.31
CA ALA A 125 10.71 -13.08 -14.87
C ALA A 125 9.96 -12.42 -16.05
N LYS A 126 10.69 -11.92 -17.06
CA LYS A 126 10.05 -11.41 -18.30
C LYS A 126 9.31 -12.47 -19.10
N CYS A 127 9.79 -13.71 -19.12
CA CYS A 127 9.09 -14.82 -19.76
C CYS A 127 7.80 -15.15 -18.99
N PHE A 128 7.86 -15.22 -17.66
CA PHE A 128 6.67 -15.48 -16.84
C PHE A 128 5.63 -14.37 -16.94
N VAL A 129 6.04 -13.10 -16.95
CA VAL A 129 5.12 -11.97 -17.20
C VAL A 129 4.48 -12.09 -18.59
N ASN A 130 5.21 -12.51 -19.61
CA ASN A 130 4.62 -12.73 -20.94
C ASN A 130 3.59 -13.87 -20.95
N VAL A 131 3.85 -14.97 -20.23
CA VAL A 131 2.87 -16.06 -20.06
C VAL A 131 1.64 -15.56 -19.31
N ALA A 132 1.81 -14.88 -18.17
CA ALA A 132 0.71 -14.37 -17.36
C ALA A 132 -0.15 -13.30 -18.07
N ARG A 133 0.39 -12.62 -19.09
CA ARG A 133 -0.38 -11.73 -19.97
C ARG A 133 -1.32 -12.48 -20.91
N SER A 134 -0.90 -13.65 -21.37
CA SER A 134 -1.66 -14.45 -22.35
C SER A 134 -2.62 -15.42 -21.65
N ASP A 135 -2.22 -15.94 -20.49
CA ASP A 135 -3.00 -16.86 -19.66
C ASP A 135 -3.08 -16.33 -18.22
N ARG A 136 -4.17 -15.62 -17.93
CA ARG A 136 -4.43 -15.00 -16.63
C ARG A 136 -4.90 -16.01 -15.58
N ALA A 137 -5.23 -17.25 -15.96
CA ALA A 137 -5.64 -18.29 -15.02
C ALA A 137 -4.45 -18.83 -14.21
N GLN A 138 -3.21 -18.61 -14.65
CA GLN A 138 -1.99 -19.01 -13.94
C GLN A 138 -1.63 -18.06 -12.80
N VAL A 139 -2.55 -17.91 -11.85
CA VAL A 139 -2.39 -16.99 -10.71
C VAL A 139 -1.14 -17.29 -9.88
N GLY A 140 -0.82 -18.58 -9.65
CA GLY A 140 0.36 -18.97 -8.87
C GLY A 140 1.69 -18.45 -9.44
N ALA A 141 1.77 -18.26 -10.75
CA ALA A 141 2.94 -17.65 -11.39
C ALA A 141 3.21 -16.22 -10.90
N LEU A 142 2.15 -15.47 -10.56
CA LEU A 142 2.28 -14.10 -10.05
C LEU A 142 2.98 -14.08 -8.68
N PHE A 143 2.74 -15.08 -7.84
CA PHE A 143 3.29 -15.17 -6.49
C PHE A 143 4.70 -15.78 -6.48
N ASP A 144 4.93 -16.83 -7.26
CA ASP A 144 6.22 -17.52 -7.33
C ASP A 144 7.39 -16.61 -7.78
N VAL A 145 7.10 -15.58 -8.59
CA VAL A 145 8.12 -14.62 -9.05
C VAL A 145 8.50 -13.61 -7.97
N LEU A 146 7.64 -13.40 -6.96
CA LEU A 146 7.87 -12.38 -5.91
C LEU A 146 9.10 -12.66 -5.05
N SER A 147 9.54 -13.92 -4.96
CA SER A 147 10.76 -14.31 -4.24
C SER A 147 12.01 -13.57 -4.72
N ILE A 148 11.97 -12.94 -5.90
CA ILE A 148 13.05 -12.06 -6.38
C ILE A 148 13.20 -10.79 -5.54
N PHE A 149 12.12 -10.27 -4.95
CA PHE A 149 12.13 -9.05 -4.14
C PHE A 149 12.63 -9.28 -2.71
N ASP A 150 12.68 -10.54 -2.28
CA ASP A 150 13.23 -10.91 -0.98
C ASP A 150 14.77 -10.97 -1.00
N THR A 151 15.37 -10.91 -2.20
CA THR A 151 16.83 -10.91 -2.37
C THR A 151 17.35 -9.54 -2.75
N LYS A 152 18.48 -9.14 -2.16
CA LYS A 152 19.19 -7.90 -2.54
C LYS A 152 19.88 -8.10 -3.89
N THR A 153 19.18 -7.75 -4.96
CA THR A 153 19.68 -7.80 -6.34
C THR A 153 20.07 -6.41 -6.86
N ARG A 154 21.12 -6.34 -7.69
CA ARG A 154 21.50 -5.12 -8.44
C ARG A 154 20.70 -4.94 -9.73
N VAL A 155 19.91 -5.94 -10.09
CA VAL A 155 19.16 -5.95 -11.33
C VAL A 155 17.83 -5.24 -11.14
N ASP A 156 17.53 -4.30 -12.04
CA ASP A 156 16.27 -3.57 -11.99
C ASP A 156 15.07 -4.44 -12.42
N PHE A 157 14.14 -4.64 -11.48
CA PHE A 157 12.87 -5.35 -11.63
C PHE A 157 11.65 -4.40 -11.65
N THR A 158 11.83 -3.09 -11.85
CA THR A 158 10.73 -2.11 -11.96
C THR A 158 9.65 -2.53 -12.96
N PHE A 159 10.02 -3.21 -14.05
CA PHE A 159 9.05 -3.73 -15.03
C PHE A 159 8.02 -4.70 -14.44
N LEU A 160 8.39 -5.42 -13.38
CA LEU A 160 7.54 -6.38 -12.68
C LEU A 160 6.59 -5.66 -11.72
N GLU A 161 7.09 -4.64 -11.00
CA GLU A 161 6.24 -3.76 -10.20
C GLU A 161 5.21 -3.00 -11.07
N GLU A 162 5.65 -2.50 -12.23
CA GLU A 162 4.75 -1.88 -13.21
C GLU A 162 3.71 -2.85 -13.76
N PHE A 163 4.09 -4.10 -14.02
CA PHE A 163 3.16 -5.14 -14.44
C PHE A 163 2.06 -5.36 -13.40
N TYR A 164 2.41 -5.54 -12.12
CA TYR A 164 1.40 -5.69 -11.08
C TYR A 164 0.51 -4.45 -10.94
N LYS A 165 1.09 -3.25 -10.99
CA LYS A 165 0.34 -2.00 -10.79
C LYS A 165 -0.54 -1.60 -11.99
N LYS A 166 -0.08 -1.83 -13.22
CA LYS A 166 -0.77 -1.36 -14.44
C LYS A 166 -1.61 -2.44 -15.12
N GLU A 167 -1.24 -3.71 -14.98
CA GLU A 167 -1.93 -4.80 -15.65
C GLU A 167 -2.77 -5.60 -14.67
N VAL A 168 -2.18 -6.13 -13.59
CA VAL A 168 -2.94 -6.93 -12.61
C VAL A 168 -3.95 -6.07 -11.85
N ALA A 169 -3.54 -4.90 -11.34
CA ALA A 169 -4.44 -4.05 -10.57
C ALA A 169 -5.50 -3.33 -11.45
N ALA A 170 -5.14 -2.90 -12.66
CA ALA A 170 -6.01 -2.02 -13.46
C ALA A 170 -6.71 -2.71 -14.64
N ALA A 171 -6.11 -3.74 -15.26
CA ALA A 171 -6.64 -4.35 -16.48
C ALA A 171 -7.29 -5.73 -16.27
N TYR A 172 -7.13 -6.34 -15.09
CA TYR A 172 -7.81 -7.59 -14.76
C TYR A 172 -9.30 -7.32 -14.46
N THR A 173 -10.13 -8.27 -14.86
CA THR A 173 -11.57 -8.29 -14.55
C THR A 173 -11.80 -8.53 -13.06
N PRO A 174 -12.99 -8.20 -12.51
CA PRO A 174 -13.32 -8.49 -11.12
C PRO A 174 -13.15 -9.97 -10.75
N GLU A 175 -13.51 -10.88 -11.64
CA GLU A 175 -13.39 -12.33 -11.42
C GLU A 175 -11.93 -12.78 -11.36
N GLU A 176 -11.09 -12.29 -12.29
CA GLU A 176 -9.64 -12.57 -12.26
C GLU A 176 -8.98 -12.01 -10.99
N LYS A 177 -9.41 -10.83 -10.52
CA LYS A 177 -8.91 -10.24 -9.27
C LYS A 177 -9.34 -11.04 -8.05
N HIS A 178 -10.57 -11.57 -8.06
CA HIS A 178 -11.06 -12.48 -7.03
C HIS A 178 -10.18 -13.72 -6.94
N ASP A 179 -9.85 -14.36 -8.08
CA ASP A 179 -8.97 -15.52 -8.11
C ASP A 179 -7.57 -15.22 -7.54
N VAL A 180 -7.02 -14.03 -7.83
CA VAL A 180 -5.73 -13.58 -7.26
C VAL A 180 -5.83 -13.41 -5.74
N LEU A 181 -6.92 -12.82 -5.23
CA LEU A 181 -7.15 -12.66 -3.80
C LEU A 181 -7.30 -14.03 -3.11
N MET A 182 -8.12 -14.93 -3.66
CA MET A 182 -8.35 -16.25 -3.10
C MET A 182 -7.09 -17.11 -3.11
N HIS A 183 -6.25 -17.01 -4.14
CA HIS A 183 -4.95 -17.68 -4.15
C HIS A 183 -4.05 -17.21 -3.01
N PHE A 184 -3.99 -15.91 -2.75
CA PHE A 184 -3.23 -15.37 -1.62
C PHE A 184 -3.75 -15.89 -0.26
N LEU A 185 -5.07 -15.90 -0.07
CA LEU A 185 -5.67 -16.33 1.19
C LEU A 185 -5.48 -17.84 1.43
N ASN A 186 -5.63 -18.66 0.39
CA ASN A 186 -5.34 -20.09 0.46
C ASN A 186 -3.86 -20.35 0.75
N ALA A 187 -2.95 -19.61 0.10
CA ALA A 187 -1.52 -19.73 0.35
C ALA A 187 -1.12 -19.38 1.80
N PHE A 188 -1.81 -18.40 2.40
CA PHE A 188 -1.65 -18.09 3.82
C PHE A 188 -2.16 -19.23 4.72
N LYS A 189 -3.39 -19.71 4.46
CA LYS A 189 -4.04 -20.77 5.24
C LYS A 189 -3.27 -22.09 5.21
N GLU A 190 -2.76 -22.46 4.03
CA GLU A 190 -1.95 -23.66 3.81
C GLU A 190 -0.49 -23.49 4.26
N GLN A 191 -0.09 -22.28 4.67
CA GLN A 191 1.28 -21.93 5.04
C GLN A 191 2.28 -22.27 3.91
N SER A 192 1.87 -22.10 2.66
CA SER A 192 2.68 -22.44 1.48
C SER A 192 3.71 -21.37 1.13
N LEU A 193 3.50 -20.12 1.61
CA LEU A 193 4.40 -18.99 1.43
C LEU A 193 5.09 -18.62 2.75
N THR A 194 6.34 -18.18 2.65
CA THR A 194 7.10 -17.66 3.78
C THR A 194 6.64 -16.24 4.15
N ALA A 195 6.95 -15.78 5.36
CA ALA A 195 6.57 -14.44 5.82
C ALA A 195 7.06 -13.29 4.89
N PRO A 196 8.31 -13.30 4.36
CA PRO A 196 8.75 -12.30 3.38
C PRO A 196 7.93 -12.34 2.08
N GLU A 197 7.64 -13.54 1.57
CA GLU A 197 6.84 -13.70 0.34
C GLU A 197 5.41 -13.18 0.54
N LEU A 198 4.80 -13.43 1.70
CA LEU A 198 3.49 -12.90 2.06
C LEU A 198 3.50 -11.36 2.14
N VAL A 199 4.55 -10.77 2.69
CA VAL A 199 4.73 -9.30 2.73
C VAL A 199 4.84 -8.74 1.32
N SER A 200 5.67 -9.35 0.48
CA SER A 200 5.85 -8.96 -0.92
C SER A 200 4.55 -9.12 -1.72
N ALA A 201 3.79 -10.18 -1.49
CA ALA A 201 2.50 -10.44 -2.11
C ALA A 201 1.45 -9.38 -1.72
N LEU A 202 1.32 -9.10 -0.42
CA LEU A 202 0.43 -8.03 0.05
C LEU A 202 0.82 -6.68 -0.52
N ARG A 203 2.11 -6.33 -0.47
CA ARG A 203 2.59 -5.00 -0.86
C ARG A 203 2.53 -4.76 -2.37
N LEU A 204 2.92 -5.73 -3.19
CA LEU A 204 3.12 -5.54 -4.62
C LEU A 204 1.93 -5.99 -5.47
N VAL A 205 1.11 -6.93 -4.98
CA VAL A 205 -0.01 -7.52 -5.74
C VAL A 205 -1.35 -7.14 -5.12
N ILE A 206 -1.60 -7.54 -3.87
CA ILE A 206 -2.93 -7.42 -3.25
C ILE A 206 -3.30 -5.96 -2.96
N MET A 207 -2.43 -5.20 -2.29
CA MET A 207 -2.72 -3.80 -1.94
C MET A 207 -2.98 -2.93 -3.18
N PRO A 208 -2.13 -2.91 -4.23
CA PRO A 208 -2.40 -2.12 -5.43
C PRO A 208 -3.70 -2.54 -6.14
N MET A 209 -4.00 -3.84 -6.16
CA MET A 209 -5.23 -4.37 -6.73
C MET A 209 -6.46 -3.88 -5.96
N LEU A 210 -6.46 -4.02 -4.62
CA LEU A 210 -7.54 -3.56 -3.76
C LEU A 210 -7.71 -2.04 -3.83
N GLU A 211 -6.61 -1.27 -3.83
CA GLU A 211 -6.67 0.19 -3.97
C GLU A 211 -7.30 0.63 -5.29
N HIS A 212 -7.02 -0.08 -6.39
CA HIS A 212 -7.65 0.19 -7.67
C HIS A 212 -9.13 -0.21 -7.70
N THR A 213 -9.45 -1.40 -7.19
CA THR A 213 -10.83 -1.92 -7.14
C THR A 213 -11.73 -1.08 -6.24
N LEU A 214 -11.21 -0.59 -5.10
CA LEU A 214 -11.97 0.17 -4.12
C LEU A 214 -12.00 1.68 -4.41
N LYS A 215 -11.37 2.11 -5.50
CA LYS A 215 -11.34 3.52 -5.89
C LYS A 215 -12.75 3.99 -6.26
N ASN A 216 -13.17 5.11 -5.66
CA ASN A 216 -14.45 5.78 -5.93
C ASN A 216 -15.72 4.95 -5.60
N VAL A 217 -15.59 3.84 -4.88
CA VAL A 217 -16.72 2.98 -4.50
C VAL A 217 -17.80 3.73 -3.70
N ALA A 218 -17.40 4.72 -2.89
CA ALA A 218 -18.34 5.56 -2.15
C ALA A 218 -19.24 6.45 -3.04
N THR A 219 -18.87 6.69 -4.30
CA THR A 219 -19.56 7.61 -5.21
C THR A 219 -20.14 6.92 -6.45
N ASP A 220 -19.66 5.72 -6.80
CA ASP A 220 -20.04 5.00 -8.01
C ASP A 220 -20.60 3.61 -7.67
N ALA A 221 -21.88 3.39 -7.99
CA ALA A 221 -22.58 2.14 -7.72
C ALA A 221 -22.04 0.96 -8.54
N ASN A 222 -21.57 1.19 -9.77
CA ASN A 222 -20.99 0.12 -10.59
C ASN A 222 -19.64 -0.32 -10.00
N ALA A 223 -18.83 0.65 -9.54
CA ALA A 223 -17.58 0.34 -8.83
C ALA A 223 -17.84 -0.46 -7.55
N MET A 224 -18.92 -0.16 -6.81
CA MET A 224 -19.34 -0.96 -5.65
C MET A 224 -19.70 -2.40 -6.05
N GLU A 225 -20.46 -2.60 -7.13
CA GLU A 225 -20.83 -3.93 -7.61
C GLU A 225 -19.59 -4.74 -8.02
N ASP A 226 -18.67 -4.13 -8.76
CA ASP A 226 -17.42 -4.78 -9.14
C ASP A 226 -16.54 -5.08 -7.93
N ALA A 227 -16.49 -4.20 -6.93
CA ALA A 227 -15.79 -4.46 -5.68
C ALA A 227 -16.38 -5.68 -4.92
N LYS A 228 -17.71 -5.86 -4.93
CA LYS A 228 -18.37 -7.03 -4.33
C LYS A 228 -18.09 -8.34 -5.06
N LYS A 229 -17.80 -8.29 -6.36
CA LYS A 229 -17.36 -9.47 -7.13
C LYS A 229 -15.93 -9.88 -6.76
N VAL A 230 -15.07 -8.93 -6.41
CA VAL A 230 -13.70 -9.21 -5.94
C VAL A 230 -13.68 -9.66 -4.48
N ILE A 231 -14.37 -8.90 -3.62
CA ILE A 231 -14.39 -9.08 -2.17
C ILE A 231 -15.77 -9.64 -1.80
N THR A 232 -15.93 -10.93 -2.07
CA THR A 232 -17.12 -11.70 -1.75
C THR A 232 -17.21 -12.00 -0.25
N GLU A 233 -18.37 -12.44 0.22
CA GLU A 233 -18.59 -12.77 1.63
C GLU A 233 -17.65 -13.87 2.14
N ASP A 234 -17.34 -14.87 1.33
CA ASP A 234 -16.37 -15.93 1.66
C ASP A 234 -14.93 -15.39 1.73
N ALA A 235 -14.53 -14.48 0.84
CA ALA A 235 -13.24 -13.81 0.91
C ALA A 235 -13.12 -12.96 2.18
N VAL A 236 -14.18 -12.23 2.55
CA VAL A 236 -14.24 -11.47 3.81
C VAL A 236 -14.10 -12.39 5.02
N ASN A 237 -14.85 -13.50 5.05
CA ASN A 237 -14.76 -14.47 6.13
C ASN A 237 -13.34 -15.03 6.26
N MET A 238 -12.70 -15.41 5.15
CA MET A 238 -11.34 -15.93 5.15
C MET A 238 -10.31 -14.86 5.57
N ILE A 239 -10.47 -13.60 5.13
CA ILE A 239 -9.64 -12.49 5.61
C ILE A 239 -9.77 -12.32 7.13
N VAL A 240 -10.99 -12.26 7.66
CA VAL A 240 -11.16 -11.96 9.08
C VAL A 240 -10.77 -13.15 9.95
N VAL A 241 -11.33 -14.33 9.68
CA VAL A 241 -11.22 -15.50 10.56
C VAL A 241 -9.90 -16.22 10.32
N ASP A 242 -9.58 -16.55 9.07
CA ASP A 242 -8.40 -17.36 8.78
C ASP A 242 -7.11 -16.53 8.79
N LEU A 243 -7.16 -15.24 8.42
CA LEU A 243 -5.97 -14.38 8.31
C LEU A 243 -5.79 -13.43 9.51
N LEU A 244 -6.80 -12.65 9.92
CA LEU A 244 -6.62 -11.67 11.00
C LEU A 244 -6.64 -12.29 12.41
N GLU A 245 -7.51 -13.27 12.69
CA GLU A 245 -7.53 -13.89 14.02
C GLU A 245 -6.29 -14.75 14.30
N THR A 246 -5.78 -15.45 13.28
CA THR A 246 -4.58 -16.28 13.41
C THR A 246 -3.29 -15.46 13.37
N ALA A 247 -3.34 -14.19 12.92
CA ALA A 247 -2.16 -13.34 12.86
C ALA A 247 -1.58 -12.97 14.24
N ASP A 248 -2.40 -13.08 15.29
CA ASP A 248 -1.99 -12.81 16.66
C ASP A 248 -1.31 -14.02 17.35
N GLU A 249 -1.33 -15.22 16.73
CA GLU A 249 -0.68 -16.41 17.31
C GLU A 249 0.85 -16.30 17.21
N GLU A 250 1.57 -16.62 18.29
CA GLU A 250 3.05 -16.57 18.32
C GLU A 250 3.70 -17.51 17.30
N SER A 251 3.04 -18.61 16.96
CA SER A 251 3.48 -19.57 15.94
C SER A 251 3.15 -19.15 14.50
N SER A 252 2.41 -18.06 14.30
CA SER A 252 1.94 -17.64 12.98
C SER A 252 3.04 -16.97 12.16
N PRO A 253 3.14 -17.24 10.84
CA PRO A 253 4.03 -16.48 9.95
C PRO A 253 3.72 -14.98 9.94
N ALA A 254 2.49 -14.60 10.31
CA ALA A 254 2.05 -13.21 10.48
C ALA A 254 2.57 -12.51 11.75
N HIS A 255 3.34 -13.20 12.59
CA HIS A 255 3.99 -12.58 13.75
C HIS A 255 5.08 -11.55 13.35
N SER A 256 5.54 -11.55 12.09
CA SER A 256 6.52 -10.57 11.64
C SER A 256 5.92 -9.15 11.56
N GLU A 257 6.63 -8.16 12.11
CA GLU A 257 6.24 -6.75 12.08
C GLU A 257 5.86 -6.24 10.66
N PRO A 258 6.66 -6.50 9.60
CA PRO A 258 6.32 -6.05 8.27
C PRO A 258 4.99 -6.61 7.76
N LEU A 259 4.66 -7.86 8.11
CA LEU A 259 3.40 -8.50 7.71
C LEU A 259 2.23 -7.89 8.48
N ARG A 260 2.36 -7.69 9.79
CA ARG A 260 1.34 -6.97 10.60
C ARG A 260 1.01 -5.60 10.04
N ILE A 261 2.03 -4.82 9.66
CA ILE A 261 1.83 -3.51 9.04
C ILE A 261 1.01 -3.62 7.75
N GLN A 262 1.30 -4.60 6.88
CA GLN A 262 0.52 -4.80 5.66
C GLN A 262 -0.91 -5.26 5.94
N LEU A 263 -1.12 -6.15 6.91
CA LEU A 263 -2.46 -6.58 7.33
C LEU A 263 -3.27 -5.40 7.89
N LEU A 264 -2.69 -4.58 8.76
CA LEU A 264 -3.34 -3.37 9.27
C LEU A 264 -3.69 -2.39 8.15
N ARG A 265 -2.81 -2.22 7.15
CA ARG A 265 -3.09 -1.38 5.96
C ARG A 265 -4.26 -1.93 5.15
N MET A 266 -4.26 -3.22 4.85
CA MET A 266 -5.32 -3.89 4.11
C MET A 266 -6.66 -3.77 4.83
N THR A 267 -6.69 -4.10 6.13
CA THR A 267 -7.89 -3.99 6.96
C THR A 267 -8.40 -2.55 7.03
N THR A 268 -7.51 -1.56 7.11
CA THR A 268 -7.89 -0.14 7.09
C THR A 268 -8.55 0.23 5.76
N LEU A 269 -7.99 -0.22 4.64
CA LEU A 269 -8.53 0.03 3.31
C LEU A 269 -9.92 -0.58 3.16
N LEU A 270 -10.12 -1.81 3.64
CA LEU A 270 -11.42 -2.49 3.60
C LEU A 270 -12.46 -1.77 4.47
N ILE A 271 -12.13 -1.45 5.72
CA ILE A 271 -13.05 -0.73 6.65
C ILE A 271 -13.51 0.60 6.05
N ARG A 272 -12.60 1.34 5.42
CA ARG A 272 -12.89 2.67 4.88
C ARG A 272 -13.84 2.62 3.68
N ASN A 273 -13.75 1.59 2.84
CA ASN A 273 -14.48 1.55 1.57
C ASN A 273 -15.66 0.58 1.57
N LEU A 274 -15.64 -0.46 2.41
CA LEU A 274 -16.69 -1.49 2.52
C LEU A 274 -17.13 -1.71 3.97
N PRO A 275 -17.57 -0.65 4.70
CA PRO A 275 -17.98 -0.81 6.09
C PRO A 275 -19.18 -1.75 6.23
N ASP A 276 -20.16 -1.70 5.32
CA ASP A 276 -21.39 -2.50 5.43
C ASP A 276 -21.13 -4.01 5.27
N GLU A 277 -20.25 -4.39 4.35
CA GLU A 277 -19.88 -5.80 4.11
C GLU A 277 -19.10 -6.41 5.29
N LEU A 278 -18.49 -5.55 6.13
CA LEU A 278 -17.69 -5.93 7.28
C LEU A 278 -18.44 -5.87 8.62
N VAL A 279 -19.71 -5.44 8.64
CA VAL A 279 -20.49 -5.23 9.87
C VAL A 279 -20.59 -6.50 10.72
N SER A 280 -20.73 -7.67 10.10
CA SER A 280 -20.81 -8.97 10.77
C SER A 280 -19.55 -9.28 11.59
N HIS A 281 -18.40 -8.79 11.13
CA HIS A 281 -17.06 -9.07 11.66
C HIS A 281 -16.48 -7.92 12.51
N ARG A 282 -17.31 -6.97 12.93
CA ARG A 282 -16.85 -5.78 13.65
C ARG A 282 -16.08 -6.08 14.94
N LYS A 283 -16.35 -7.22 15.61
CA LYS A 283 -15.71 -7.58 16.89
C LYS A 283 -14.28 -8.03 16.67
N GLU A 284 -14.08 -8.83 15.63
CA GLU A 284 -12.82 -9.40 15.21
C GLU A 284 -11.91 -8.28 14.69
N LEU A 285 -12.47 -7.37 13.87
CA LEU A 285 -11.76 -6.20 13.34
C LEU A 285 -11.25 -5.27 14.44
N ILE A 286 -12.09 -4.91 15.42
CA ILE A 286 -11.64 -4.04 16.52
C ILE A 286 -10.66 -4.78 17.44
N LYS A 287 -10.83 -6.08 17.68
CA LYS A 287 -9.90 -6.89 18.48
C LYS A 287 -8.52 -6.89 17.84
N PHE A 288 -8.44 -7.15 16.54
CA PHE A 288 -7.19 -7.14 15.77
C PHE A 288 -6.46 -5.79 15.89
N GLY A 289 -7.14 -4.68 15.58
CA GLY A 289 -6.53 -3.35 15.70
C GLY A 289 -6.14 -3.00 17.15
N TRP A 290 -6.96 -3.37 18.13
CA TRP A 290 -6.72 -3.06 19.54
C TRP A 290 -5.55 -3.82 20.14
N ASN A 291 -5.36 -5.09 19.77
CA ASN A 291 -4.22 -5.90 20.20
C ASN A 291 -2.89 -5.22 19.82
N HIS A 292 -2.84 -4.62 18.63
CA HIS A 292 -1.65 -3.96 18.11
C HIS A 292 -1.40 -2.54 18.67
N LEU A 293 -2.38 -1.91 19.34
CA LEU A 293 -2.17 -0.60 20.01
C LEU A 293 -1.19 -0.68 21.20
N LYS A 294 -1.06 -1.86 21.80
CA LYS A 294 -0.14 -2.13 22.91
C LYS A 294 1.24 -2.59 22.46
N SER A 295 1.46 -2.77 21.16
CA SER A 295 2.75 -3.20 20.64
C SER A 295 3.87 -2.23 21.05
N GLU A 296 5.04 -2.77 21.37
CA GLU A 296 6.25 -1.99 21.65
C GLU A 296 6.86 -1.39 20.37
N ASP A 297 6.56 -2.02 19.23
CA ASP A 297 6.98 -1.58 17.91
C ASP A 297 6.23 -0.32 17.46
N SER A 298 6.98 0.70 17.05
CA SER A 298 6.48 1.99 16.63
C SER A 298 5.71 1.94 15.31
N GLY A 299 6.10 1.11 14.35
CA GLY A 299 5.48 1.06 13.02
C GLY A 299 4.12 0.38 13.04
N SER A 300 4.04 -0.82 13.62
CA SER A 300 2.79 -1.56 13.79
C SER A 300 1.78 -0.78 14.65
N LYS A 301 2.24 -0.17 15.75
CA LYS A 301 1.39 0.64 16.63
C LYS A 301 0.78 1.86 15.95
N GLN A 302 1.55 2.54 15.09
CA GLN A 302 1.04 3.70 14.34
C GLN A 302 -0.04 3.30 13.33
N TRP A 303 0.17 2.20 12.60
CA TRP A 303 -0.86 1.67 11.70
C TRP A 303 -2.09 1.14 12.44
N ALA A 304 -1.91 0.60 13.65
CA ALA A 304 -3.03 0.21 14.51
C ALA A 304 -3.88 1.43 14.92
N PHE A 305 -3.25 2.57 15.23
CA PHE A 305 -3.99 3.81 15.46
C PHE A 305 -4.81 4.26 14.25
N VAL A 306 -4.22 4.23 13.04
CA VAL A 306 -4.93 4.58 11.80
C VAL A 306 -6.11 3.64 11.58
N ASN A 307 -5.89 2.33 11.74
CA ASN A 307 -6.92 1.31 11.59
C ASN A 307 -8.10 1.51 12.54
N VAL A 308 -7.81 1.69 13.84
CA VAL A 308 -8.82 1.91 14.87
C VAL A 308 -9.57 3.23 14.64
N CYS A 309 -8.92 4.29 14.18
CA CYS A 309 -9.60 5.54 13.90
C CYS A 309 -10.63 5.42 12.77
N HIS A 310 -10.27 4.74 11.67
CA HIS A 310 -11.21 4.47 10.59
C HIS A 310 -12.32 3.49 11.02
N PHE A 311 -12.03 2.55 11.93
CA PHE A 311 -13.07 1.72 12.54
C PHE A 311 -14.08 2.57 13.34
N LEU A 312 -13.61 3.52 14.15
CA LEU A 312 -14.48 4.40 14.96
C LEU A 312 -15.25 5.44 14.13
N GLU A 313 -14.71 5.80 12.97
CA GLU A 313 -15.40 6.59 11.96
C GLU A 313 -16.60 5.79 11.41
N ALA A 314 -16.37 4.57 10.92
CA ALA A 314 -17.38 3.71 10.32
C ALA A 314 -18.44 3.20 11.32
N TYR A 315 -18.01 2.65 12.47
CA TYR A 315 -18.90 1.94 13.40
C TYR A 315 -19.14 2.69 14.71
N GLN A 316 -20.29 2.42 15.32
CA GLN A 316 -20.59 2.96 16.65
C GLN A 316 -19.79 2.23 17.73
N ALA A 317 -19.18 3.01 18.63
CA ALA A 317 -18.41 2.51 19.76
C ALA A 317 -18.75 3.31 21.04
N PRO A 318 -18.51 2.73 22.24
CA PRO A 318 -18.70 3.44 23.50
C PRO A 318 -17.82 4.69 23.60
N GLU A 319 -18.38 5.79 24.12
CA GLU A 319 -17.70 7.09 24.26
C GLU A 319 -16.34 6.99 24.96
N LYS A 320 -16.23 6.13 25.98
CA LYS A 320 -14.99 5.92 26.73
C LYS A 320 -13.85 5.42 25.84
N ILE A 321 -14.15 4.53 24.89
CA ILE A 321 -13.16 3.97 23.96
C ILE A 321 -12.70 5.04 22.97
N VAL A 322 -13.66 5.78 22.39
CA VAL A 322 -13.36 6.89 21.47
C VAL A 322 -12.46 7.93 22.14
N LEU A 323 -12.81 8.33 23.36
CA LEU A 323 -12.03 9.28 24.13
C LEU A 323 -10.62 8.75 24.47
N GLN A 324 -10.51 7.48 24.86
CA GLN A 324 -9.22 6.85 25.16
C GLN A 324 -8.27 6.88 23.95
N VAL A 325 -8.78 6.51 22.76
CA VAL A 325 -8.00 6.54 21.51
C VAL A 325 -7.61 7.97 21.16
N PHE A 326 -8.55 8.92 21.23
CA PHE A 326 -8.26 10.33 20.95
C PHE A 326 -7.18 10.89 21.87
N VAL A 327 -7.27 10.62 23.17
CA VAL A 327 -6.28 11.07 24.17
C VAL A 327 -4.91 10.43 23.93
N ALA A 328 -4.85 9.17 23.50
CA ALA A 328 -3.60 8.52 23.14
C ALA A 328 -2.95 9.19 21.91
N LEU A 329 -3.73 9.55 20.89
CA LEU A 329 -3.25 10.26 19.70
C LEU A 329 -2.76 11.68 20.02
N LEU A 330 -3.42 12.39 20.94
CA LEU A 330 -2.97 13.71 21.39
C LEU A 330 -1.59 13.68 22.07
N ARG A 331 -1.18 12.53 22.61
CA ARG A 331 0.14 12.31 23.21
C ARG A 331 1.15 11.66 22.27
N ALA A 332 0.71 11.18 21.12
CA ALA A 332 1.56 10.52 20.13
C ALA A 332 2.32 11.57 19.27
N CYS A 333 3.24 12.31 19.90
CA CYS A 333 4.00 13.38 19.25
C CYS A 333 5.37 12.95 18.72
N GLN A 334 5.59 11.64 18.49
CA GLN A 334 6.86 11.15 17.95
C GLN A 334 7.07 11.67 16.51
N PRO A 335 8.25 12.21 16.16
CA PRO A 335 8.48 12.79 14.84
C PRO A 335 8.36 11.75 13.72
N GLU A 336 8.79 10.51 13.95
CA GLU A 336 8.69 9.40 13.00
C GLU A 336 7.22 8.98 12.72
N ALA A 337 6.33 9.25 13.68
CA ALA A 337 4.91 8.90 13.64
C ALA A 337 4.02 10.01 13.05
N LYS A 338 4.56 11.21 12.86
CA LYS A 338 3.80 12.45 12.63
C LYS A 338 2.76 12.32 11.53
N GLU A 339 3.12 11.75 10.37
CA GLU A 339 2.20 11.64 9.23
C GLU A 339 1.07 10.62 9.48
N LEU A 340 1.38 9.47 10.07
CA LEU A 340 0.36 8.44 10.35
C LEU A 340 -0.58 8.89 11.47
N VAL A 341 -0.06 9.57 12.51
CA VAL A 341 -0.89 10.14 13.57
C VAL A 341 -1.77 11.25 13.01
N ARG A 342 -1.25 12.11 12.11
CA ARG A 342 -2.03 13.13 11.41
C ARG A 342 -3.15 12.50 10.58
N GLN A 343 -2.87 11.41 9.87
CA GLN A 343 -3.88 10.65 9.13
C GLN A 343 -4.96 10.07 10.05
N ALA A 344 -4.57 9.45 11.18
CA ALA A 344 -5.49 8.90 12.16
C ALA A 344 -6.41 9.97 12.78
N LEU A 345 -5.83 11.11 13.19
CA LEU A 345 -6.59 12.27 13.67
C LEU A 345 -7.49 12.86 12.59
N GLY A 346 -7.05 12.82 11.33
CA GLY A 346 -7.82 13.22 10.16
C GLY A 346 -9.15 12.48 10.01
N ALA A 347 -9.14 11.16 10.29
CA ALA A 347 -10.34 10.32 10.29
C ALA A 347 -11.19 10.51 11.55
N LEU A 348 -10.56 10.57 12.72
CA LEU A 348 -11.27 10.58 13.99
C LEU A 348 -11.91 11.95 14.30
N THR A 349 -11.21 13.05 14.05
CA THR A 349 -11.63 14.41 14.47
C THR A 349 -12.99 14.82 13.90
N PRO A 350 -13.29 14.60 12.59
CA PRO A 350 -14.62 14.87 12.04
C PRO A 350 -15.73 14.02 12.65
N ALA A 351 -15.40 12.82 13.15
CA ALA A 351 -16.36 11.93 13.81
C ALA A 351 -16.61 12.30 15.28
N LEU A 352 -15.69 13.03 15.94
CA LEU A 352 -15.78 13.36 17.38
C LEU A 352 -17.08 14.09 17.77
N PRO A 353 -17.57 15.12 17.04
CA PRO A 353 -18.80 15.81 17.42
C PRO A 353 -20.03 14.89 17.45
N LYS A 354 -20.08 13.90 16.55
CA LYS A 354 -21.15 12.90 16.47
C LYS A 354 -20.99 11.80 17.53
N ARG A 355 -19.76 11.37 17.79
CA ARG A 355 -19.45 10.24 18.69
C ARG A 355 -19.34 10.65 20.17
N LEU A 356 -19.00 11.91 20.43
CA LEU A 356 -18.84 12.51 21.76
C LEU A 356 -19.61 13.84 21.79
N PRO A 357 -20.96 13.78 21.78
CA PRO A 357 -21.79 14.96 21.73
C PRO A 357 -21.58 15.83 22.97
N GLN A 358 -22.00 17.09 22.84
CA GLN A 358 -22.04 18.02 23.96
C GLN A 358 -23.12 17.54 24.94
N GLY A 359 -22.71 16.82 26.00
CA GLY A 359 -23.58 16.55 27.14
C GLY A 359 -23.89 17.83 27.92
N ASP A 360 -24.19 17.71 29.21
CA ASP A 360 -24.64 18.85 30.05
C ASP A 360 -23.60 19.99 30.24
N HIS A 361 -22.35 19.78 29.80
CA HIS A 361 -21.27 20.75 29.96
C HIS A 361 -21.22 21.74 28.79
N LYS A 362 -20.85 23.00 29.08
CA LYS A 362 -20.65 24.07 28.08
C LYS A 362 -19.69 23.72 26.93
N TYR A 363 -18.83 22.72 27.12
CA TYR A 363 -17.84 22.28 26.14
C TYR A 363 -17.81 20.75 26.06
N PRO A 364 -17.76 20.17 24.85
CA PRO A 364 -17.61 18.73 24.67
C PRO A 364 -16.40 18.16 25.41
N ILE A 365 -16.48 16.87 25.79
CA ILE A 365 -15.42 16.23 26.56
C ILE A 365 -14.08 16.20 25.81
N TRP A 366 -14.09 15.96 24.50
CA TRP A 366 -12.89 15.92 23.68
C TRP A 366 -12.17 17.28 23.63
N ILE A 367 -12.90 18.39 23.52
CA ILE A 367 -12.36 19.76 23.62
C ILE A 367 -11.68 19.99 24.97
N ARG A 368 -12.32 19.55 26.06
CA ARG A 368 -11.76 19.70 27.42
C ARG A 368 -10.44 18.94 27.56
N TYR A 369 -10.35 17.73 27.00
CA TYR A 369 -9.11 16.94 27.00
C TYR A 369 -8.02 17.54 26.12
N THR A 370 -8.36 18.08 24.95
CA THR A 370 -7.40 18.82 24.12
C THR A 370 -6.82 20.01 24.88
N LYS A 371 -7.66 20.82 25.52
CA LYS A 371 -7.20 21.94 26.37
C LYS A 371 -6.35 21.45 27.53
N LYS A 372 -6.78 20.37 28.21
CA LYS A 372 -6.07 19.78 29.35
C LYS A 372 -4.65 19.37 28.97
N ILE A 373 -4.48 18.60 27.90
CA ILE A 373 -3.15 18.16 27.42
C ILE A 373 -2.30 19.36 27.01
N LEU A 374 -2.89 20.35 26.34
CA LEU A 374 -2.18 21.57 25.97
C LEU A 374 -1.64 22.34 27.19
N VAL A 375 -2.36 22.34 28.31
CA VAL A 375 -1.93 23.01 29.55
C VAL A 375 -0.93 22.16 30.33
N GLU A 376 -1.17 20.85 30.48
CA GLU A 376 -0.32 19.95 31.26
C GLU A 376 1.03 19.68 30.55
N GLU A 377 0.99 19.45 29.23
CA GLU A 377 2.13 18.97 28.44
C GLU A 377 2.67 20.04 27.48
N GLY A 378 2.06 21.23 27.41
CA GLY A 378 2.47 22.33 26.53
C GLY A 378 3.83 22.97 26.85
N HIS A 379 4.48 22.58 27.95
CA HIS A 379 5.88 22.92 28.19
C HIS A 379 6.80 22.22 27.18
N SER A 380 6.43 21.02 26.71
CA SER A 380 7.13 20.26 25.68
C SER A 380 6.84 20.81 24.28
N LEU A 381 7.87 21.25 23.56
CA LEU A 381 7.73 21.83 22.22
C LEU A 381 7.13 20.84 21.20
N PRO A 382 7.51 19.54 21.16
CA PRO A 382 6.85 18.55 20.30
C PRO A 382 5.35 18.40 20.55
N HIS A 383 4.92 18.33 21.82
CA HIS A 383 3.49 18.25 22.17
C HIS A 383 2.74 19.52 21.76
N LEU A 384 3.37 20.68 21.95
CA LEU A 384 2.82 21.97 21.55
C LEU A 384 2.58 22.02 20.04
N ILE A 385 3.60 21.68 19.24
CA ILE A 385 3.53 21.63 17.77
C ILE A 385 2.44 20.64 17.32
N HIS A 386 2.39 19.47 17.95
CA HIS A 386 1.45 18.41 17.60
C HIS A 386 -0.01 18.84 17.80
N VAL A 387 -0.35 19.36 18.98
CA VAL A 387 -1.72 19.81 19.28
C VAL A 387 -2.11 21.01 18.44
N TRP A 388 -1.19 21.93 18.16
CA TRP A 388 -1.48 23.08 17.30
C TRP A 388 -1.71 22.70 15.83
N ASN A 389 -0.95 21.74 15.29
CA ASN A 389 -1.20 21.19 13.97
C ASN A 389 -2.59 20.55 13.88
N LEU A 390 -3.03 19.82 14.91
CA LEU A 390 -4.38 19.26 14.99
C LEU A 390 -5.45 20.36 14.94
N ILE A 391 -5.32 21.39 15.78
CA ILE A 391 -6.30 22.49 15.86
C ILE A 391 -6.35 23.27 14.55
N HIS A 392 -5.20 23.55 13.94
CA HIS A 392 -5.12 24.22 12.64
C HIS A 392 -5.73 23.38 11.53
N THR A 393 -5.39 22.09 11.43
CA THR A 393 -5.92 21.19 10.38
C THR A 393 -7.44 21.02 10.47
N HIS A 394 -8.01 21.09 11.68
CA HIS A 394 -9.43 20.86 11.94
C HIS A 394 -10.15 22.08 12.52
N GLU A 395 -9.76 23.28 12.10
CA GLU A 395 -10.21 24.57 12.64
C GLU A 395 -11.73 24.68 12.83
N LYS A 396 -12.52 24.17 11.87
CA LYS A 396 -13.98 24.28 11.85
C LYS A 396 -14.60 23.59 13.06
N HIS A 397 -14.03 22.49 13.51
CA HIS A 397 -14.51 21.74 14.68
C HIS A 397 -14.14 22.40 16.00
N PHE A 398 -13.05 23.20 16.03
CA PHE A 398 -12.59 23.90 17.24
C PHE A 398 -13.16 25.32 17.38
N TYR A 399 -13.68 25.92 16.29
CA TYR A 399 -14.15 27.31 16.25
C TYR A 399 -15.18 27.67 17.34
N ALA A 400 -16.15 26.79 17.60
CA ALA A 400 -17.16 27.00 18.64
C ALA A 400 -16.55 27.17 20.05
N SER A 401 -15.37 26.58 20.27
CA SER A 401 -14.63 26.64 21.53
C SER A 401 -13.37 27.50 21.45
N ARG A 402 -13.20 28.35 20.42
CA ARG A 402 -11.98 29.13 20.15
C ARG A 402 -11.45 29.91 21.35
N ALA A 403 -12.34 30.50 22.16
CA ALA A 403 -11.96 31.28 23.34
C ALA A 403 -11.14 30.47 24.37
N GLN A 404 -11.25 29.14 24.35
CA GLN A 404 -10.46 28.26 25.22
C GLN A 404 -9.01 28.09 24.78
N PHE A 405 -8.69 28.38 23.51
CA PHE A 405 -7.40 28.10 22.89
C PHE A 405 -6.61 29.36 22.51
N VAL A 406 -7.30 30.43 22.10
CA VAL A 406 -6.67 31.68 21.62
C VAL A 406 -5.60 32.24 22.58
N PRO A 407 -5.83 32.36 23.91
CA PRO A 407 -4.81 32.89 24.81
C PRO A 407 -3.52 32.07 24.80
N GLN A 408 -3.64 30.74 24.80
CA GLN A 408 -2.49 29.84 24.78
C GLN A 408 -1.81 29.81 23.41
N MET A 409 -2.58 29.98 22.33
CA MET A 409 -2.08 30.06 20.97
C MET A 409 -1.17 31.28 20.81
N VAL A 410 -1.63 32.46 21.25
CA VAL A 410 -0.84 33.70 21.24
C VAL A 410 0.45 33.55 22.07
N ASN A 411 0.35 32.99 23.28
CA ASN A 411 1.52 32.72 24.11
C ASN A 411 2.54 31.79 23.42
N SER A 412 2.05 30.81 22.65
CA SER A 412 2.88 29.82 21.95
C SER A 412 3.66 30.42 20.78
N LEU A 413 3.16 31.47 20.12
CA LEU A 413 3.82 32.12 18.97
C LEU A 413 5.25 32.59 19.32
N SER A 414 5.41 33.14 20.53
CA SER A 414 6.71 33.61 21.04
C SER A 414 7.76 32.49 21.14
N ARG A 415 7.31 31.25 21.32
CA ARG A 415 8.16 30.07 21.48
C ARG A 415 8.38 29.31 20.18
N LEU A 416 7.42 29.37 19.25
CA LEU A 416 7.43 28.59 18.00
C LEU A 416 8.18 29.29 16.86
N GLY A 417 8.00 30.61 16.70
CA GLY A 417 8.44 31.31 15.48
C GLY A 417 9.51 32.38 15.69
N LEU A 418 9.56 33.00 16.87
CA LEU A 418 10.48 34.11 17.15
C LEU A 418 11.95 33.71 17.40
N PRO A 419 12.27 32.55 18.00
CA PRO A 419 13.68 32.18 18.20
C PRO A 419 14.42 32.02 16.87
N SER A 420 15.63 32.58 16.76
CA SER A 420 16.45 32.51 15.54
C SER A 420 16.84 31.09 15.15
N SER A 421 16.90 30.17 16.12
CA SER A 421 17.13 28.74 15.93
C SER A 421 15.89 27.93 15.55
N SER A 422 14.71 28.56 15.41
CA SER A 422 13.47 27.84 15.09
C SER A 422 13.53 27.21 13.70
N PRO A 423 13.26 25.90 13.58
CA PRO A 423 13.13 25.23 12.29
C PRO A 423 12.11 25.91 11.37
N PRO A 424 12.29 25.84 10.05
CA PRO A 424 11.37 26.46 9.09
C PRO A 424 9.92 25.95 9.26
N GLU A 425 9.72 24.66 9.57
CA GLU A 425 8.39 24.09 9.83
C GLU A 425 7.67 24.76 11.00
N ASN A 426 8.38 25.10 12.07
CA ASN A 426 7.79 25.75 13.25
C ASN A 426 7.41 27.20 12.94
N ARG A 427 8.18 27.87 12.07
CA ARG A 427 7.85 29.21 11.59
C ARG A 427 6.61 29.20 10.70
N VAL A 428 6.50 28.23 9.81
CA VAL A 428 5.29 28.02 8.99
C VAL A 428 4.09 27.82 9.88
N LEU A 429 4.17 26.90 10.86
CA LEU A 429 3.08 26.69 11.82
C LEU A 429 2.73 27.98 12.58
N SER A 430 3.72 28.77 12.99
CA SER A 430 3.47 30.04 13.69
C SER A 430 2.68 31.02 12.83
N ILE A 431 3.01 31.12 11.54
CA ILE A 431 2.28 31.95 10.57
C ILE A 431 0.86 31.40 10.39
N SER A 432 0.71 30.09 10.21
CA SER A 432 -0.59 29.42 10.09
C SER A 432 -1.48 29.63 11.32
N LEU A 433 -0.90 29.69 12.52
CA LEU A 433 -1.65 30.00 13.75
C LEU A 433 -2.08 31.47 13.82
N VAL A 434 -1.25 32.41 13.35
CA VAL A 434 -1.65 33.83 13.25
C VAL A 434 -2.80 33.98 12.24
N GLU A 435 -2.69 33.35 11.08
CA GLU A 435 -3.73 33.33 10.06
C GLU A 435 -5.04 32.75 10.62
N LEU A 436 -4.96 31.62 11.34
CA LEU A 436 -6.11 31.01 12.01
C LEU A 436 -6.78 31.94 13.02
N ILE A 437 -6.01 32.69 13.83
CA ILE A 437 -6.56 33.65 14.78
C ILE A 437 -7.32 34.76 14.05
N LEU A 438 -6.76 35.27 12.94
CA LEU A 438 -7.40 36.31 12.12
C LEU A 438 -8.69 35.79 11.48
N GLN A 439 -8.65 34.59 10.88
CA GLN A 439 -9.83 33.94 10.30
C GLN A 439 -10.94 33.72 11.33
N TRP A 440 -10.58 33.27 12.55
CA TRP A 440 -11.54 33.12 13.63
C TRP A 440 -12.15 34.44 14.10
N GLU A 441 -11.40 35.52 14.04
CA GLU A 441 -11.86 36.86 14.39
C GLU A 441 -12.79 37.43 13.31
N GLU A 442 -12.42 37.31 12.04
CA GLU A 442 -13.25 37.70 10.89
C GLU A 442 -14.60 36.97 10.92
N GLN A 443 -14.57 35.64 11.07
CA GLN A 443 -15.79 34.83 11.15
C GLN A 443 -16.64 35.18 12.38
N ARG A 444 -16.05 35.69 13.47
CA ARG A 444 -16.81 36.18 14.64
C ARG A 444 -17.51 37.49 14.30
N VAL A 445 -16.81 38.43 13.66
CA VAL A 445 -17.37 39.72 13.25
C VAL A 445 -18.51 39.52 12.28
N GLU A 446 -18.34 38.69 11.25
CA GLU A 446 -19.38 38.34 10.29
C GLU A 446 -20.63 37.77 10.97
N ARG A 447 -20.47 36.78 11.86
CA ARG A 447 -21.60 36.18 12.61
C ARG A 447 -22.29 37.18 13.53
N THR A 448 -21.54 38.09 14.13
CA THR A 448 -22.11 39.12 15.02
C THR A 448 -22.87 40.16 14.21
N ALA A 449 -22.36 40.55 13.04
CA ALA A 449 -23.03 41.46 12.12
C ALA A 449 -24.30 40.84 11.52
N ALA A 450 -24.26 39.55 11.16
CA ALA A 450 -25.43 38.80 10.68
C ALA A 450 -26.51 38.70 11.76
N ALA A 451 -26.14 38.35 12.99
CA ALA A 451 -27.09 38.33 14.11
C ALA A 451 -27.72 39.70 14.39
N ALA A 452 -26.96 40.80 14.24
CA ALA A 452 -27.46 42.16 14.41
C ALA A 452 -28.39 42.63 13.27
N LEU A 453 -28.37 41.96 12.11
CA LEU A 453 -29.28 42.22 10.98
C LEU A 453 -30.58 41.42 11.10
N GLU A 454 -30.54 40.21 11.68
CA GLU A 454 -31.73 39.38 11.97
C GLU A 454 -32.56 39.92 13.15
N ASP A 455 -31.94 40.66 14.09
CA ASP A 455 -32.60 41.22 15.28
C ASP A 455 -33.19 42.63 15.06
N LYS A 456 -33.29 43.08 13.79
CA LYS A 456 -34.05 44.29 13.45
C LYS A 456 -35.53 43.92 13.34
N PRO A 457 -36.43 44.44 14.19
CA PRO A 457 -37.86 44.24 14.01
C PRO A 457 -38.28 44.87 12.67
N GLU A 458 -39.09 44.15 11.90
CA GLU A 458 -39.90 44.73 10.83
C GLU A 458 -40.76 45.83 11.48
N GLU A 459 -40.34 47.09 11.37
CA GLU A 459 -41.26 48.21 11.60
C GLU A 459 -42.33 48.10 10.51
N GLU A 460 -43.51 47.64 10.92
CA GLU A 460 -44.74 47.67 10.15
C GLU A 460 -44.90 49.08 9.56
N GLU A 461 -44.87 49.17 8.24
CA GLU A 461 -45.50 50.26 7.51
C GLU A 461 -47.01 50.15 7.83
N GLU A 462 -47.45 50.77 8.95
CA GLU A 462 -48.85 51.15 9.12
C GLU A 462 -49.13 52.23 8.07
N GLU A 463 -49.69 51.78 6.94
CA GLU A 463 -50.42 52.62 6.00
C GLU A 463 -51.49 53.40 6.79
N ASP A 464 -51.33 54.72 6.84
CA ASP A 464 -52.38 55.68 7.19
C ASP A 464 -53.56 55.51 6.21
N ASP A 465 -54.53 54.66 6.55
CA ASP A 465 -55.86 54.63 5.95
C ASP A 465 -56.93 54.74 7.06
N GLU A 466 -57.85 55.70 6.86
CA GLU A 466 -59.03 56.07 7.68
C GLU A 466 -58.70 57.09 8.81
N GLU A 467 -59.16 58.35 8.79
CA GLU A 467 -60.57 58.81 8.73
C GLU A 467 -60.72 60.21 8.07
N GLU A 468 -61.46 60.30 6.95
CA GLU A 468 -62.22 61.50 6.56
C GLU A 468 -63.70 61.27 6.93
N GLU A 469 -64.17 61.83 8.04
CA GLU A 469 -65.58 62.17 8.26
C GLU A 469 -65.67 63.60 8.81
N GLU A 470 -66.04 64.56 7.95
CA GLU A 470 -67.11 65.57 8.17
C GLU A 470 -67.45 66.35 6.90
#